data_AF-A3VMP7-F1
#
_entry.id   AF-A3VMP7-F1
#
_cell.length_a   1.000
_cell.length_b   1.000
_cell.length_c   1.000
_cell.angle_alpha   90.00
_cell.angle_beta   90.00
_cell.angle_gamma   90.00
#
_symmetry.space_group_name_H-M   'P 1'
#
loop_
_entity.id
_entity.type
_entity.pdbx_description
1 polymer ?
#
loop_
_entity_poly.entity_id
_entity_poly.type
_entity_poly.pdbx_seq_one_letter_code
_entity_poly.pdbx_strand_id
1 'polypeptide(L)'
;MDTKMAIKSGFLTYLEKVTLLGGGELAPGTVSELLTIAPNLVCCDGAAGRALAMGHVPDAVVGDLDSIDAETRARLDPATVHFSGDQDTTDFDKALLAIDAPLVLGAGFMGRRLDHELACYNALVRWDRRCILVGDHDICFHAPASVRLDLPKGTRVSVFPLAERVVNLRGLVWSHEGITLSPLGRVGTSNAADGVVEIESSGPGLLVILPVGHLNAAIEAVLAMP
;
A
#
# COMPACT_ATOMS: atom_id res chain seq x y z
N MET A 1 -11.03 -27.49 -18.22
CA MET A 1 -11.54 -26.10 -18.12
C MET A 1 -10.47 -25.36 -17.36
N ASP A 2 -9.65 -24.57 -18.05
CA ASP A 2 -8.53 -23.87 -17.43
C ASP A 2 -9.06 -22.76 -16.52
N THR A 3 -9.10 -23.04 -15.22
CA THR A 3 -9.67 -22.17 -14.18
C THR A 3 -8.72 -21.03 -13.75
N LYS A 4 -7.56 -20.89 -14.39
CA LYS A 4 -6.61 -19.80 -14.12
C LYS A 4 -6.95 -18.56 -14.97
N MET A 5 -8.05 -17.89 -14.68
CA MET A 5 -8.24 -16.51 -15.17
C MET A 5 -7.44 -15.56 -14.29
N ALA A 6 -6.18 -15.34 -14.65
CA ALA A 6 -5.38 -14.26 -14.08
C ALA A 6 -6.08 -12.92 -14.36
N ILE A 7 -6.12 -12.05 -13.35
CA ILE A 7 -6.60 -10.67 -13.53
C ILE A 7 -5.72 -10.00 -14.58
N LYS A 8 -6.34 -9.43 -15.61
CA LYS A 8 -5.63 -8.53 -16.54
C LYS A 8 -5.19 -7.30 -15.75
N SER A 9 -3.91 -6.96 -15.79
CA SER A 9 -3.41 -5.77 -15.09
C SER A 9 -4.10 -4.49 -15.59
N GLY A 10 -4.50 -3.61 -14.67
CA GLY A 10 -4.98 -2.25 -14.94
C GLY A 10 -6.35 -2.13 -15.60
N PHE A 11 -7.25 -3.09 -15.41
CA PHE A 11 -8.58 -3.02 -16.02
C PHE A 11 -9.56 -2.07 -15.29
N LEU A 12 -9.26 -1.69 -14.04
CA LEU A 12 -9.97 -0.66 -13.29
C LEU A 12 -9.19 0.64 -13.36
N THR A 13 -9.51 1.48 -14.35
CA THR A 13 -8.82 2.75 -14.59
C THR A 13 -9.50 3.89 -13.85
N TYR A 14 -8.74 4.64 -13.06
CA TYR A 14 -9.19 5.82 -12.34
C TYR A 14 -8.31 7.03 -12.69
N LEU A 15 -8.94 8.18 -12.95
CA LEU A 15 -8.23 9.45 -13.15
C LEU A 15 -7.77 10.08 -11.83
N GLU A 16 -8.45 9.71 -10.74
CA GLU A 16 -8.17 10.17 -9.38
C GLU A 16 -7.59 9.03 -8.53
N LYS A 17 -7.10 9.38 -7.34
CA LYS A 17 -6.50 8.42 -6.40
C LYS A 17 -7.57 7.43 -5.89
N VAL A 18 -7.12 6.24 -5.49
CA VAL A 18 -7.99 5.16 -5.02
C VAL A 18 -7.72 4.86 -3.54
N THR A 19 -8.76 4.77 -2.73
CA THR A 19 -8.74 4.09 -1.44
C THR A 19 -9.00 2.60 -1.67
N LEU A 20 -8.03 1.76 -1.31
CA LEU A 20 -8.16 0.30 -1.36
C LEU A 20 -8.39 -0.23 0.06
N LEU A 21 -9.47 -0.99 0.27
CA LEU A 21 -9.86 -1.52 1.57
C LEU A 21 -9.65 -3.03 1.67
N GLY A 22 -8.84 -3.47 2.63
CA GLY A 22 -8.62 -4.86 3.00
C GLY A 22 -9.37 -5.31 4.26
N GLY A 23 -9.25 -6.61 4.58
CA GLY A 23 -9.93 -7.25 5.71
C GLY A 23 -9.26 -7.08 7.09
N GLY A 24 -8.14 -6.36 7.17
CA GLY A 24 -7.35 -6.17 8.39
C GLY A 24 -7.96 -5.21 9.42
N GLU A 25 -7.29 -5.06 10.56
CA GLU A 25 -7.72 -4.12 11.60
C GLU A 25 -7.55 -2.68 11.12
N LEU A 26 -8.49 -1.82 11.53
CA LEU A 26 -8.54 -0.42 11.17
C LEU A 26 -9.19 0.37 12.29
N ALA A 27 -8.57 1.48 12.68
CA ALA A 27 -9.22 2.47 13.53
C ALA A 27 -10.55 2.97 12.89
N PRO A 28 -11.57 3.28 13.71
CA PRO A 28 -12.78 3.92 13.23
C PRO A 28 -12.46 5.25 12.55
N GLY A 29 -13.05 5.52 11.39
CA GLY A 29 -12.88 6.77 10.65
C GLY A 29 -11.77 6.76 9.61
N THR A 30 -10.77 5.86 9.69
CA THR A 30 -9.65 5.79 8.75
C THR A 30 -10.11 5.75 7.29
N VAL A 31 -11.11 4.92 6.98
CA VAL A 31 -11.65 4.82 5.60
C VAL A 31 -12.24 6.16 5.15
N SER A 32 -13.05 6.81 5.98
CA SER A 32 -13.66 8.09 5.66
C SER A 32 -12.61 9.19 5.47
N GLU A 33 -11.55 9.20 6.27
CA GLU A 33 -10.43 10.13 6.12
C GLU A 33 -9.67 9.91 4.81
N LEU A 34 -9.35 8.66 4.47
CA LEU A 34 -8.69 8.33 3.20
C LEU A 34 -9.54 8.72 1.99
N LEU A 35 -10.86 8.54 2.06
CA LEU A 35 -11.78 8.94 0.99
C LEU A 35 -11.80 10.45 0.74
N THR A 36 -11.41 11.29 1.72
CA THR A 36 -11.23 12.73 1.47
C THR A 36 -10.03 13.06 0.58
N ILE A 37 -9.06 12.14 0.51
CA ILE A 37 -7.81 12.27 -0.25
C ILE A 37 -7.87 11.48 -1.56
N ALA A 38 -8.47 10.29 -1.51
CA ALA A 38 -8.55 9.30 -2.58
C ALA A 38 -9.99 8.76 -2.69
N PRO A 39 -10.86 9.44 -3.47
CA PRO A 39 -12.31 9.30 -3.36
C PRO A 39 -12.87 8.00 -3.93
N ASN A 40 -12.12 7.30 -4.78
CA ASN A 40 -12.58 6.05 -5.38
C ASN A 40 -12.35 4.89 -4.41
N LEU A 41 -13.38 4.12 -4.09
CA LEU A 41 -13.31 3.02 -3.13
C LEU A 41 -13.28 1.66 -3.84
N VAL A 42 -12.16 0.96 -3.73
CA VAL A 42 -12.04 -0.45 -4.14
C VAL A 42 -11.91 -1.32 -2.90
N CYS A 43 -12.62 -2.44 -2.85
CA CYS A 43 -12.55 -3.39 -1.74
C CYS A 43 -11.95 -4.72 -2.17
N CYS A 44 -11.11 -5.31 -1.31
CA CYS A 44 -10.70 -6.71 -1.42
C CYS A 44 -11.77 -7.61 -0.81
N ASP A 45 -12.40 -8.46 -1.62
CA ASP A 45 -13.31 -9.53 -1.20
C ASP A 45 -14.29 -9.12 -0.07
N GLY A 46 -14.27 -9.79 1.09
CA GLY A 46 -15.18 -9.56 2.22
C GLY A 46 -15.05 -8.18 2.87
N ALA A 47 -14.02 -7.39 2.53
CA ALA A 47 -13.92 -6.00 2.95
C ALA A 47 -15.08 -5.14 2.44
N ALA A 48 -15.76 -5.55 1.36
CA ALA A 48 -16.94 -4.88 0.84
C ALA A 48 -18.09 -4.83 1.87
N GLY A 49 -18.29 -5.88 2.66
CA GLY A 49 -19.31 -5.90 3.72
C GLY A 49 -19.05 -4.85 4.79
N ARG A 50 -17.77 -4.66 5.15
CA ARG A 50 -17.35 -3.62 6.10
C ARG A 50 -17.55 -2.22 5.54
N ALA A 51 -17.19 -1.98 4.27
CA ALA A 51 -17.46 -0.70 3.60
C ALA A 51 -18.95 -0.36 3.65
N LEU A 52 -19.80 -1.31 3.27
CA LEU A 52 -21.26 -1.17 3.28
C LEU A 52 -21.85 -0.94 4.68
N ALA A 53 -21.26 -1.54 5.71
CA ALA A 53 -21.64 -1.30 7.11
C ALA A 53 -21.24 0.10 7.61
N MET A 54 -20.16 0.67 7.06
CA MET A 54 -19.73 2.05 7.31
C MET A 54 -20.50 3.08 6.48
N GLY A 55 -21.43 2.66 5.63
CA GLY A 55 -22.21 3.53 4.75
C GLY A 55 -21.51 3.91 3.44
N HIS A 56 -20.40 3.26 3.11
CA HIS A 56 -19.66 3.47 1.87
C HIS A 56 -20.00 2.39 0.85
N VAL A 57 -20.29 2.79 -0.39
CA VAL A 57 -20.54 1.86 -1.50
C VAL A 57 -19.25 1.74 -2.32
N PRO A 58 -18.67 0.54 -2.48
CA PRO A 58 -17.47 0.36 -3.30
C PRO A 58 -17.75 0.56 -4.78
N ASP A 59 -16.83 1.21 -5.49
CA ASP A 59 -16.80 1.30 -6.95
C ASP A 59 -16.46 -0.04 -7.59
N ALA A 60 -15.64 -0.84 -6.91
CA ALA A 60 -15.28 -2.18 -7.32
C ALA A 60 -14.97 -3.09 -6.11
N VAL A 61 -15.22 -4.38 -6.28
CA VAL A 61 -14.82 -5.45 -5.35
C VAL A 61 -13.99 -6.46 -6.11
N VAL A 62 -12.79 -6.77 -5.63
CA VAL A 62 -11.82 -7.66 -6.30
C VAL A 62 -11.41 -8.78 -5.34
N GLY A 63 -11.42 -10.03 -5.82
CA GLY A 63 -11.01 -11.19 -5.03
C GLY A 63 -11.49 -12.50 -5.64
N ASP A 64 -11.29 -13.62 -4.95
CA ASP A 64 -11.95 -14.90 -5.28
C ASP A 64 -13.37 -15.02 -4.70
N LEU A 65 -13.81 -14.04 -3.91
CA LEU A 65 -15.19 -13.89 -3.44
C LEU A 65 -15.65 -15.03 -2.50
N ASP A 66 -14.72 -15.67 -1.79
CA ASP A 66 -15.04 -16.75 -0.86
C ASP A 66 -15.41 -16.24 0.54
N SER A 67 -15.00 -15.01 0.90
CA SER A 67 -15.30 -14.39 2.18
C SER A 67 -16.48 -13.40 2.14
N ILE A 68 -17.08 -13.20 0.97
CA ILE A 68 -18.28 -12.35 0.82
C ILE A 68 -19.56 -13.12 1.20
N ASP A 69 -20.29 -12.65 2.22
CA ASP A 69 -21.57 -13.23 2.58
C ASP A 69 -22.70 -12.88 1.60
N ALA A 70 -23.79 -13.64 1.65
CA ALA A 70 -24.92 -13.49 0.74
C ALA A 70 -25.63 -12.13 0.88
N GLU A 71 -25.65 -11.55 2.08
CA GLU A 71 -26.27 -10.25 2.35
C GLU A 71 -25.47 -9.12 1.69
N THR A 72 -24.16 -9.12 1.89
CA THR A 72 -23.21 -8.23 1.24
C THR A 72 -23.31 -8.36 -0.27
N ARG A 73 -23.29 -9.59 -0.79
CA ARG A 73 -23.39 -9.84 -2.23
C ARG A 73 -24.70 -9.33 -2.84
N ALA A 74 -25.81 -9.43 -2.12
CA ALA A 74 -27.11 -8.93 -2.59
C ALA A 74 -27.20 -7.39 -2.62
N ARG A 75 -26.35 -6.70 -1.85
CA ARG A 75 -26.30 -5.23 -1.78
C ARG A 75 -25.36 -4.60 -2.80
N LEU A 76 -24.50 -5.38 -3.44
CA LEU A 76 -23.56 -4.91 -4.46
C LEU A 76 -24.15 -5.02 -5.86
N ASP A 77 -23.79 -4.09 -6.73
CA ASP A 77 -24.04 -4.23 -8.17
C ASP A 77 -23.16 -5.37 -8.71
N PRO A 78 -23.73 -6.42 -9.34
CA PRO A 78 -22.94 -7.48 -9.96
C PRO A 78 -21.89 -6.98 -10.97
N ALA A 79 -22.08 -5.81 -11.58
CA ALA A 79 -21.14 -5.21 -12.51
C ALA A 79 -19.85 -4.69 -11.84
N THR A 80 -19.88 -4.41 -10.54
CA THR A 80 -18.71 -3.92 -9.77
C THR A 80 -17.95 -5.05 -9.07
N VAL A 81 -18.41 -6.30 -9.20
CA VAL A 81 -17.82 -7.46 -8.53
C VAL A 81 -16.96 -8.25 -9.52
N HIS A 82 -15.65 -8.26 -9.29
CA HIS A 82 -14.65 -8.85 -10.18
C HIS A 82 -14.02 -10.09 -9.55
N PHE A 83 -14.48 -11.25 -10.02
CA PHE A 83 -13.95 -12.55 -9.59
C PHE A 83 -12.60 -12.86 -10.24
N SER A 84 -11.67 -13.39 -9.44
CA SER A 84 -10.45 -14.03 -9.92
C SER A 84 -10.27 -15.39 -9.28
N GLY A 85 -10.16 -16.43 -10.11
CA GLY A 85 -9.86 -17.79 -9.68
C GLY A 85 -8.37 -18.05 -9.43
N ASP A 86 -7.54 -17.00 -9.42
CA ASP A 86 -6.12 -17.14 -9.10
C ASP A 86 -5.93 -17.44 -7.61
N GLN A 87 -5.21 -18.51 -7.32
CA GLN A 87 -4.88 -18.99 -5.97
C GLN A 87 -3.39 -18.84 -5.66
N ASP A 88 -2.59 -18.40 -6.64
CA ASP A 88 -1.15 -18.19 -6.49
C ASP A 88 -0.84 -16.76 -5.98
N THR A 89 -1.86 -15.89 -5.85
CA THR A 89 -1.74 -14.49 -5.42
C THR A 89 -2.77 -14.12 -4.35
N THR A 90 -2.44 -13.16 -3.47
CA THR A 90 -3.35 -12.68 -2.42
C THR A 90 -4.39 -11.72 -2.98
N ASP A 91 -5.47 -11.42 -2.24
CA ASP A 91 -6.45 -10.43 -2.69
C ASP A 91 -5.86 -9.01 -2.77
N PHE A 92 -4.81 -8.72 -2.00
CA PHE A 92 -4.06 -7.48 -2.16
C PHE A 92 -3.30 -7.44 -3.49
N ASP A 93 -2.61 -8.53 -3.87
CA ASP A 93 -1.98 -8.63 -5.20
C ASP A 93 -3.01 -8.43 -6.32
N LYS A 94 -4.13 -9.16 -6.24
CA LYS A 94 -5.23 -9.11 -7.21
C LYS A 94 -5.76 -7.69 -7.38
N ALA A 95 -6.08 -7.02 -6.26
CA ALA A 95 -6.61 -5.66 -6.29
C ALA A 95 -5.56 -4.63 -6.76
N LEU A 96 -4.33 -4.72 -6.26
CA LEU A 96 -3.25 -3.80 -6.63
C LEU A 96 -2.91 -3.91 -8.13
N LEU A 97 -3.00 -5.12 -8.71
CA LEU A 97 -2.84 -5.33 -10.14
C LEU A 97 -4.06 -4.92 -10.96
N ALA A 98 -5.27 -5.05 -10.42
CA ALA A 98 -6.51 -4.65 -11.08
C ALA A 98 -6.59 -3.13 -11.30
N ILE A 99 -6.08 -2.36 -10.34
CA ILE A 99 -6.18 -0.89 -10.30
C ILE A 99 -5.09 -0.24 -11.16
N ASP A 100 -5.50 0.66 -12.04
CA ASP A 100 -4.63 1.64 -12.69
C ASP A 100 -5.06 3.05 -12.25
N ALA A 101 -4.25 3.67 -11.39
CA ALA A 101 -4.55 4.96 -10.79
C ALA A 101 -3.25 5.73 -10.46
N PRO A 102 -3.30 7.07 -10.30
CA PRO A 102 -2.12 7.86 -9.93
C PRO A 102 -1.50 7.46 -8.59
N LEU A 103 -2.32 7.00 -7.64
CA LEU A 103 -1.91 6.53 -6.31
C LEU A 103 -3.01 5.67 -5.68
N VAL A 104 -2.60 4.62 -4.97
CA VAL A 104 -3.48 3.80 -4.12
C VAL A 104 -3.14 4.02 -2.64
N LEU A 105 -4.14 4.33 -1.81
CA LEU A 105 -4.04 4.35 -0.35
C LEU A 105 -4.70 3.09 0.21
N GLY A 106 -3.89 2.15 0.71
CA GLY A 106 -4.35 0.85 1.18
C GLY A 106 -4.61 0.85 2.69
N ALA A 107 -5.85 0.63 3.10
CA ALA A 107 -6.25 0.49 4.51
C ALA A 107 -6.60 -0.96 4.83
N GLY A 108 -6.28 -1.45 6.03
CA GLY A 108 -6.65 -2.81 6.46
C GLY A 108 -5.72 -3.89 5.90
N PHE A 109 -4.46 -3.54 5.67
CA PHE A 109 -3.40 -4.45 5.23
C PHE A 109 -2.25 -4.59 6.25
N MET A 110 -2.38 -3.95 7.42
CA MET A 110 -1.36 -3.90 8.48
C MET A 110 -1.98 -4.28 9.83
N GLY A 111 -1.20 -4.83 10.76
CA GLY A 111 -1.52 -4.93 12.19
C GLY A 111 -2.33 -6.14 12.65
N ARG A 112 -3.07 -6.84 11.77
CA ARG A 112 -3.94 -7.96 12.17
C ARG A 112 -3.24 -9.32 12.17
N ARG A 113 -2.72 -9.74 11.02
CA ARG A 113 -2.11 -11.05 10.79
C ARG A 113 -0.75 -10.84 10.16
N LEU A 114 0.31 -11.25 10.85
CA LEU A 114 1.69 -10.99 10.45
C LEU A 114 2.02 -11.59 9.08
N ASP A 115 1.52 -12.79 8.79
CA ASP A 115 1.73 -13.46 7.49
C ASP A 115 1.10 -12.68 6.33
N HIS A 116 -0.13 -12.19 6.50
CA HIS A 116 -0.78 -11.33 5.51
C HIS A 116 -0.07 -9.99 5.34
N GLU A 117 0.38 -9.38 6.43
CA GLU A 117 1.09 -8.11 6.39
C GLU A 117 2.43 -8.24 5.64
N LEU A 118 3.19 -9.31 5.90
CA LEU A 118 4.40 -9.63 5.15
C LEU A 118 4.12 -9.87 3.66
N ALA A 119 3.01 -10.52 3.32
CA ALA A 119 2.59 -10.70 1.93
C ALA A 119 2.27 -9.35 1.25
N CYS A 120 1.64 -8.41 1.97
CA CYS A 120 1.36 -7.08 1.43
C CYS A 120 2.65 -6.29 1.15
N TYR A 121 3.62 -6.34 2.06
CA TYR A 121 4.94 -5.72 1.84
C TYR A 121 5.70 -6.36 0.68
N ASN A 122 5.60 -7.68 0.52
CA ASN A 122 6.16 -8.37 -0.64
C ASN A 122 5.50 -7.90 -1.95
N ALA A 123 4.18 -7.82 -1.99
CA ALA A 123 3.42 -7.37 -3.15
C ALA A 123 3.74 -5.93 -3.55
N LEU A 124 3.85 -5.00 -2.59
CA LEU A 124 4.25 -3.61 -2.85
C LEU A 124 5.54 -3.54 -3.68
N VAL A 125 6.57 -4.26 -3.23
CA VAL A 125 7.90 -4.28 -3.85
C VAL A 125 7.91 -5.07 -5.16
N ARG A 126 7.14 -6.17 -5.23
CA ARG A 126 7.09 -7.05 -6.41
C ARG A 126 6.47 -6.35 -7.61
N TRP A 127 5.42 -5.57 -7.38
CA TRP A 127 4.62 -4.97 -8.47
C TRP A 127 5.00 -3.52 -8.79
N ASP A 128 5.81 -2.88 -7.95
CA ASP A 128 6.33 -1.52 -8.15
C ASP A 128 5.21 -0.52 -8.51
N ARG A 129 4.11 -0.60 -7.77
CA ARG A 129 2.96 0.28 -7.91
C ARG A 129 3.03 1.40 -6.89
N ARG A 130 2.55 2.58 -7.28
CA ARG A 130 2.37 3.73 -6.37
C ARG A 130 1.26 3.40 -5.37
N CYS A 131 1.64 2.79 -4.26
CA CYS A 131 0.74 2.43 -3.18
C CYS A 131 1.37 2.74 -1.82
N ILE A 132 0.59 3.37 -0.95
CA ILE A 132 0.93 3.62 0.45
C ILE A 132 -0.06 2.83 1.30
N LEU A 133 0.45 1.88 2.08
CA LEU A 133 -0.33 1.21 3.10
C LEU A 133 -0.42 2.11 4.33
N VAL A 134 -1.62 2.22 4.89
CA VAL A 134 -1.96 3.07 6.01
C VAL A 134 -2.47 2.20 7.15
N GLY A 135 -1.69 2.12 8.23
CA GLY A 135 -2.06 1.49 9.49
C GLY A 135 -2.37 2.52 10.57
N ASP A 136 -2.64 2.04 11.78
CA ASP A 136 -3.02 2.90 12.91
C ASP A 136 -1.87 3.78 13.45
N HIS A 137 -0.62 3.36 13.23
CA HIS A 137 0.58 4.05 13.74
C HIS A 137 1.55 4.47 12.66
N ASP A 138 1.63 3.69 11.58
CA ASP A 138 2.64 3.82 10.55
C ASP A 138 2.00 3.75 9.16
N ILE A 139 2.68 4.38 8.22
CA ILE A 139 2.49 4.18 6.79
C ILE A 139 3.69 3.45 6.23
N CYS A 140 3.48 2.64 5.19
CA CYS A 140 4.52 1.89 4.50
C CYS A 140 4.33 1.99 3.00
N PHE A 141 5.38 2.30 2.26
CA PHE A 141 5.34 2.33 0.80
C PHE A 141 6.66 1.84 0.21
N HIS A 142 6.60 1.33 -1.02
CA HIS A 142 7.80 0.98 -1.77
C HIS A 142 8.47 2.27 -2.26
N ALA A 143 9.73 2.46 -1.87
CA ALA A 143 10.53 3.58 -2.30
C ALA A 143 10.72 3.57 -3.84
N PRO A 144 10.36 4.65 -4.55
CA PRO A 144 10.90 4.89 -5.88
C PRO A 144 12.43 5.04 -5.85
N ALA A 145 13.04 5.15 -7.04
CA ALA A 145 14.50 5.24 -7.19
C ALA A 145 15.14 6.37 -6.36
N SER A 146 14.40 7.47 -6.19
CA SER A 146 14.74 8.54 -5.26
C SER A 146 13.47 9.00 -4.55
N VAL A 147 13.60 9.47 -3.32
CA VAL A 147 12.53 9.99 -2.46
C VAL A 147 13.06 11.21 -1.75
N ARG A 148 12.29 12.30 -1.78
CA ARG A 148 12.56 13.51 -1.01
C ARG A 148 11.39 13.77 -0.07
N LEU A 149 11.67 13.88 1.23
CA LEU A 149 10.66 14.02 2.27
C LEU A 149 11.00 15.24 3.13
N ASP A 150 10.10 16.23 3.15
CA ASP A 150 10.17 17.35 4.08
C ASP A 150 9.47 16.96 5.39
N LEU A 151 10.28 16.61 6.40
CA LEU A 151 9.81 16.09 7.67
C LEU A 151 10.32 16.95 8.82
N PRO A 152 9.53 17.16 9.88
CA PRO A 152 10.02 17.77 11.11
C PRO A 152 11.24 17.03 11.64
N LYS A 153 12.23 17.78 12.14
CA LYS A 153 13.39 17.21 12.81
C LYS A 153 12.95 16.30 13.96
N GLY A 154 13.54 15.11 14.04
CA GLY A 154 13.20 14.07 15.00
C GLY A 154 12.10 13.10 14.55
N THR A 155 11.41 13.36 13.43
CA THR A 155 10.45 12.39 12.86
C THR A 155 11.16 11.08 12.55
N ARG A 156 10.60 9.96 13.02
CA ARG A 156 11.12 8.63 12.71
C ARG A 156 11.06 8.36 11.21
N VAL A 157 12.17 7.90 10.65
CA VAL A 157 12.27 7.42 9.27
C VAL A 157 12.95 6.06 9.29
N SER A 158 12.27 5.05 8.77
CA SER A 158 12.83 3.71 8.61
C SER A 158 12.89 3.34 7.14
N VAL A 159 14.01 2.76 6.72
CA VAL A 159 14.15 2.10 5.41
C VAL A 159 14.42 0.62 5.61
N PHE A 160 13.61 -0.23 4.98
CA PHE A 160 13.70 -1.68 5.14
C PHE A 160 13.92 -2.39 3.79
N PRO A 161 15.04 -3.09 3.60
CA PRO A 161 15.32 -3.82 2.36
C PRO A 161 14.59 -5.16 2.30
N LEU A 162 13.85 -5.42 1.22
CA LEU A 162 13.40 -6.77 0.81
C LEU A 162 14.31 -7.39 -0.26
N ALA A 163 15.30 -6.64 -0.74
CA ALA A 163 16.39 -7.11 -1.56
C ALA A 163 17.68 -6.37 -1.15
N GLU A 164 18.85 -6.93 -1.47
CA GLU A 164 20.12 -6.24 -1.20
C GLU A 164 20.22 -4.96 -2.05
N ARG A 165 20.41 -3.80 -1.43
CA ARG A 165 20.46 -2.50 -2.11
C ARG A 165 21.59 -1.64 -1.58
N VAL A 166 22.22 -0.90 -2.50
CA VAL A 166 23.09 0.22 -2.15
C VAL A 166 22.21 1.46 -2.07
N VAL A 167 22.25 2.14 -0.92
CA VAL A 167 21.35 3.25 -0.60
C VAL A 167 22.16 4.48 -0.21
N ASN A 168 21.75 5.65 -0.67
CA ASN A 168 22.20 6.93 -0.12
C ASN A 168 21.09 7.49 0.77
N LEU A 169 21.46 7.94 1.96
CA LEU A 169 20.59 8.45 3.01
C LEU A 169 21.13 9.82 3.45
N ARG A 170 20.43 10.90 3.13
CA ARG A 170 20.80 12.27 3.51
C ARG A 170 19.70 12.92 4.34
N GLY A 171 20.08 13.93 5.13
CA GLY A 171 19.14 14.67 5.97
C GLY A 171 18.59 13.88 7.16
N LEU A 172 19.26 12.78 7.52
CA LEU A 172 18.94 11.92 8.65
C LEU A 172 20.02 12.02 9.74
N VAL A 173 19.67 11.75 10.99
CA VAL A 173 20.62 11.69 12.12
C VAL A 173 21.77 10.74 11.81
N TRP A 174 21.46 9.58 11.23
CA TRP A 174 22.46 8.66 10.66
C TRP A 174 22.40 8.72 9.13
N SER A 175 23.02 9.75 8.56
CA SER A 175 23.20 9.89 7.11
C SER A 175 24.35 9.00 6.61
N HIS A 176 24.20 8.42 5.42
CA HIS A 176 25.16 7.51 4.80
C HIS A 176 25.18 7.65 3.27
N GLU A 177 26.37 7.59 2.67
CA GLU A 177 26.53 7.47 1.22
C GLU A 177 26.98 6.04 0.89
N GLY A 178 26.26 5.37 -0.02
CA GLY A 178 26.61 4.04 -0.51
C GLY A 178 26.51 2.91 0.52
N ILE A 179 25.58 2.97 1.48
CA ILE A 179 25.40 1.90 2.45
C ILE A 179 24.70 0.69 1.82
N THR A 180 25.26 -0.51 1.99
CA THR A 180 24.58 -1.74 1.60
C THR A 180 23.60 -2.18 2.68
N LEU A 181 22.33 -2.23 2.32
CA LEU A 181 21.23 -2.77 3.12
C LEU A 181 20.77 -4.10 2.53
N SER A 182 20.43 -5.09 3.36
CA SER A 182 19.97 -6.41 2.89
C SER A 182 19.00 -7.03 3.90
N PRO A 183 17.96 -7.76 3.44
CA PRO A 183 17.05 -8.47 4.34
C PRO A 183 17.76 -9.50 5.23
N LEU A 184 18.92 -10.01 4.79
CA LEU A 184 19.75 -10.96 5.55
C LEU A 184 20.93 -10.29 6.27
N GLY A 185 20.99 -8.96 6.27
CA GLY A 185 22.13 -8.20 6.77
C GLY A 185 21.70 -6.94 7.49
N ARG A 186 22.35 -5.82 7.13
CA ARG A 186 22.04 -4.53 7.74
C ARG A 186 20.71 -4.00 7.22
N VAL A 187 19.89 -3.48 8.12
CA VAL A 187 18.63 -2.76 7.82
C VAL A 187 18.73 -1.33 8.36
N GLY A 188 17.90 -0.41 7.84
CA GLY A 188 17.92 1.01 8.21
C GLY A 188 16.71 1.43 9.04
N THR A 189 16.42 0.72 10.13
CA THR A 189 15.24 0.98 10.96
C THR A 189 15.50 2.03 12.05
N SER A 190 14.46 2.77 12.42
CA SER A 190 14.44 3.72 13.54
C SER A 190 15.45 4.86 13.44
N ASN A 191 15.74 5.35 12.22
CA ASN A 191 16.45 6.60 12.01
C ASN A 191 15.52 7.80 12.29
N ALA A 192 16.04 9.01 12.26
CA ALA A 192 15.25 10.22 12.43
C ALA A 192 15.69 11.33 11.47
N ALA A 193 14.73 12.15 11.03
CA ALA A 193 15.01 13.34 10.22
C ALA A 193 15.84 14.35 11.02
N ASP A 194 16.86 14.92 10.38
CA ASP A 194 17.67 16.05 10.88
C ASP A 194 17.57 17.28 9.95
N GLY A 195 16.96 17.11 8.78
CA GLY A 195 16.65 18.14 7.79
C GLY A 195 15.73 17.56 6.72
N VAL A 196 15.80 18.09 5.49
CA VAL A 196 15.08 17.46 4.37
C VAL A 196 15.72 16.11 4.06
N VAL A 197 14.91 15.05 4.15
CA VAL A 197 15.38 13.68 3.98
C VAL A 197 15.41 13.34 2.50
N GLU A 198 16.53 12.79 2.05
CA GLU A 198 16.68 12.26 0.70
C GLU A 198 17.14 10.80 0.78
N ILE A 199 16.44 9.92 0.08
CA ILE A 199 16.71 8.49 0.01
C ILE A 199 16.87 8.16 -1.47
N GLU A 200 18.02 7.62 -1.86
CA GLU A 200 18.26 7.10 -3.21
C GLU A 200 18.58 5.61 -3.11
N SER A 201 17.93 4.77 -3.91
CA SER A 201 18.16 3.33 -3.93
C SER A 201 18.70 2.89 -5.28
N SER A 202 19.66 1.96 -5.27
CA SER A 202 20.21 1.39 -6.50
C SER A 202 19.21 0.56 -7.32
N GLY A 203 17.99 0.33 -6.82
CA GLY A 203 16.92 -0.40 -7.50
C GLY A 203 15.68 -0.64 -6.61
N PRO A 204 14.62 -1.29 -7.14
CA PRO A 204 13.39 -1.59 -6.39
C PRO A 204 13.67 -2.59 -5.27
N GLY A 205 12.91 -2.61 -4.18
CA GLY A 205 13.24 -3.51 -3.05
C GLY A 205 13.43 -2.83 -1.71
N LEU A 206 13.14 -1.53 -1.61
CA LEU A 206 13.32 -0.78 -0.37
C LEU A 206 11.97 -0.23 0.06
N LEU A 207 11.52 -0.57 1.26
CA LEU A 207 10.34 0.04 1.88
C LEU A 207 10.76 1.29 2.65
N VAL A 208 9.91 2.30 2.64
CA VAL A 208 9.99 3.47 3.51
C VAL A 208 8.81 3.41 4.48
N ILE A 209 9.11 3.55 5.77
CA ILE A 209 8.12 3.50 6.85
C ILE A 209 8.23 4.79 7.67
N LEU A 210 7.09 5.46 7.83
CA LEU A 210 6.94 6.73 8.55
C LEU A 210 5.76 6.64 9.52
N PRO A 211 5.73 7.45 10.60
CA PRO A 211 4.51 7.62 11.38
C PRO A 211 3.33 8.11 10.52
N VAL A 212 2.13 7.60 10.79
CA VAL A 212 0.92 7.86 9.99
C VAL A 212 0.58 9.35 9.82
N GLY A 213 0.93 10.18 10.81
CA GLY A 213 0.76 11.64 10.75
C GLY A 213 1.54 12.33 9.61
N HIS A 214 2.42 11.62 8.91
CA HIS A 214 3.19 12.12 7.75
C HIS A 214 2.68 11.58 6.41
N LEU A 215 1.43 11.10 6.33
CA LEU A 215 0.83 10.61 5.08
C LEU A 215 0.91 11.61 3.94
N ASN A 216 0.60 12.90 4.16
CA ASN A 216 0.65 13.91 3.10
C ASN A 216 2.07 14.07 2.51
N ALA A 217 3.11 14.05 3.35
CA ALA A 217 4.49 14.13 2.88
C ALA A 217 4.87 12.89 2.03
N ALA A 218 4.39 11.70 2.42
CA ALA A 218 4.60 10.49 1.63
C ALA A 218 3.85 10.54 0.28
N ILE A 219 2.62 11.05 0.26
CA ILE A 219 1.83 11.23 -0.97
C ILE A 219 2.57 12.16 -1.93
N GLU A 220 3.02 13.32 -1.45
CA GLU A 220 3.79 14.28 -2.26
C GLU A 220 5.06 13.64 -2.81
N ALA A 221 5.82 12.91 -1.98
CA ALA A 221 7.05 12.26 -2.40
C ALA A 221 6.84 11.17 -3.45
N VAL A 222 5.79 10.34 -3.31
CA VAL A 222 5.47 9.27 -4.26
C VAL A 222 4.96 9.84 -5.60
N LEU A 223 4.24 10.96 -5.58
CA LEU A 223 3.68 11.60 -6.78
C LEU A 223 4.66 12.52 -7.51
N ALA A 224 5.66 13.08 -6.82
CA ALA A 224 6.66 13.96 -7.42
C ALA A 224 7.61 13.23 -8.38
N MET A 225 7.64 11.89 -8.34
CA MET A 225 8.47 11.10 -9.23
C MET A 225 7.77 10.79 -10.57
N PRO A 226 8.52 10.79 -11.69
CA PRO A 226 7.98 10.48 -13.01
C PRO A 226 7.37 9.08 -13.08
#